data_AF-A0A401X6J9-F1
#
_entry.id   AF-A0A401X6J9-F1
#
_cell.length_a   1.000
_cell.length_b   1.000
_cell.length_c   1.000
_cell.angle_alpha   90.00
_cell.angle_beta   90.00
_cell.angle_gamma   90.00
#
_symmetry.space_group_name_H-M   'P 1'
#
loop_
_entity.id
_entity.type
_entity.pdbx_description
1 polymer ?
#
loop_
_entity_poly.entity_id
_entity_poly.type
_entity_poly.pdbx_seq_one_letter_code
_entity_poly.pdbx_strand_id
1 'polypeptide(L)'
;MSGQILDATLVAAPKQRNTNGEKEDLREGRIPQDWQDKPAKLSHKDRHARWTLKFTKAKRQEDGTLPATDLAIPFFGYKSHVSIDRKFRLIRKWKTTDAAASDGA
;
A
#
# COMPACT_ATOMS: atom_id res chain seq x y z
N MET A 1 -26.62 19.54 3.89
CA MET A 1 -25.19 19.27 3.64
C MET A 1 -25.05 17.87 3.06
N SER A 2 -24.45 17.70 1.88
CA SER A 2 -24.11 16.37 1.35
C SER A 2 -22.93 15.80 2.13
N GLY A 3 -22.99 14.50 2.43
CA GLY A 3 -21.88 13.79 3.09
C GLY A 3 -20.65 13.64 2.19
N GLN A 4 -19.61 13.04 2.75
CA GLN A 4 -18.39 12.67 2.04
C GLN A 4 -18.32 11.17 1.84
N ILE A 5 -17.73 10.73 0.73
CA ILE A 5 -17.33 9.34 0.53
C ILE A 5 -15.82 9.32 0.61
N LEU A 6 -15.28 8.44 1.45
CA LEU A 6 -13.86 8.20 1.62
C LEU A 6 -13.53 6.83 1.04
N ASP A 7 -12.44 6.76 0.30
CA ASP A 7 -11.87 5.53 -0.22
C ASP A 7 -10.38 5.45 0.13
N ALA A 8 -9.90 4.23 0.38
CA ALA A 8 -8.52 3.91 0.68
C ALA A 8 -8.13 2.65 -0.11
N THR A 9 -7.70 2.85 -1.36
CA THR A 9 -7.43 1.75 -2.29
C THR A 9 -5.95 1.40 -2.32
N LEU A 10 -5.64 0.11 -2.17
CA LEU A 10 -4.28 -0.41 -2.36
C LEU A 10 -3.90 -0.45 -3.85
N VAL A 11 -2.73 0.08 -4.19
CA VAL A 11 -2.19 0.16 -5.55
C VAL A 11 -0.85 -0.59 -5.61
N ALA A 12 -0.76 -1.57 -6.51
CA ALA A 12 0.40 -2.46 -6.56
C ALA A 12 1.61 -1.74 -7.15
N ALA A 13 2.78 -1.95 -6.55
CA ALA A 13 4.06 -1.46 -7.08
C ALA A 13 4.95 -2.62 -7.56
N PRO A 14 5.83 -2.39 -8.53
CA PRO A 14 6.83 -3.38 -8.93
C PRO A 14 7.75 -3.77 -7.77
N LYS A 15 7.89 -5.06 -7.50
CA LYS A 15 8.79 -5.59 -6.46
C LYS A 15 10.23 -5.55 -6.97
N GLN A 16 11.08 -4.77 -6.31
CA GLN A 16 12.48 -4.62 -6.68
C GLN A 16 13.36 -5.69 -6.02
N ARG A 17 14.36 -6.20 -6.75
CA ARG A 17 15.40 -7.05 -6.17
C ARG A 17 16.37 -6.17 -5.37
N ASN A 18 16.29 -6.29 -4.06
CA ASN A 18 17.17 -5.63 -3.10
C ASN A 18 17.81 -6.68 -2.18
N THR A 19 19.05 -6.46 -1.76
CA THR A 19 19.73 -7.28 -0.75
C THR A 19 19.09 -7.07 0.63
N ASN A 20 19.45 -7.89 1.62
CA ASN A 20 18.90 -7.73 2.97
C ASN A 20 19.37 -6.42 3.63
N GLY A 21 20.65 -6.05 3.49
CA GLY A 21 21.15 -4.76 3.98
C GLY A 21 20.46 -3.57 3.31
N GLU A 22 20.25 -3.63 1.98
CA GLU A 22 19.50 -2.58 1.28
C GLU A 22 18.05 -2.47 1.81
N LYS A 23 17.40 -3.59 2.15
CA LYS A 23 16.04 -3.57 2.73
C LYS A 23 16.00 -2.98 4.13
N GLU A 24 17.02 -3.23 4.95
CA GLU A 24 17.14 -2.66 6.30
C GLU A 24 17.32 -1.15 6.24
N ASP A 25 18.24 -0.65 5.42
CA ASP A 25 18.44 0.79 5.21
C ASP A 25 17.14 1.46 4.76
N LEU A 26 16.44 0.89 3.77
CA LEU A 26 15.18 1.43 3.28
C LEU A 26 14.06 1.41 4.32
N ARG A 27 14.04 0.41 5.22
CA ARG A 27 13.06 0.33 6.30
C ARG A 27 13.26 1.46 7.32
N GLU A 28 14.50 1.85 7.56
CA GLU A 28 14.87 2.99 8.41
C GLU A 28 14.79 4.35 7.68
N GLY A 29 14.40 4.35 6.40
CA GLY A 29 14.32 5.57 5.59
C GLY A 29 15.69 6.07 5.09
N ARG A 30 16.75 5.29 5.28
CA ARG A 30 18.09 5.58 4.79
C ARG A 30 18.23 5.14 3.32
N ILE A 31 19.12 5.80 2.59
CA ILE A 31 19.47 5.43 1.22
C ILE A 31 20.74 4.58 1.29
N PRO A 32 20.74 3.34 0.76
CA PRO A 32 21.95 2.53 0.70
C PRO A 32 23.09 3.30 0.02
N GLN A 33 24.29 3.29 0.62
CA GLN A 33 25.42 4.08 0.14
C GLN A 33 25.77 3.77 -1.33
N ASP A 34 25.80 2.48 -1.69
CA ASP A 34 26.02 1.99 -3.06
C ASP A 34 25.08 2.57 -4.12
N TRP A 35 23.91 3.08 -3.71
CA TRP A 35 22.95 3.72 -4.60
C TRP A 35 23.23 5.21 -4.75
N GLN A 36 23.67 5.88 -3.68
CA GLN A 36 24.04 7.29 -3.71
C GLN A 36 25.19 7.50 -4.71
N ASP A 37 26.15 6.58 -4.73
CA ASP A 37 27.29 6.61 -5.67
C ASP A 37 26.87 6.30 -7.13
N LYS A 38 25.61 5.88 -7.35
CA LYS A 38 25.07 5.46 -8.65
C LYS A 38 23.74 6.18 -8.93
N PRO A 39 23.75 7.49 -9.28
CA PRO A 39 22.54 8.30 -9.40
C PRO A 39 21.53 7.75 -10.42
N ALA A 40 22.00 7.16 -11.54
CA ALA A 40 21.14 6.49 -12.50
C ALA A 40 20.38 5.30 -11.88
N LYS A 41 21.06 4.47 -11.08
CA LYS A 41 20.42 3.36 -10.35
C LYS A 41 19.42 3.91 -9.33
N LEU A 42 19.81 4.92 -8.55
CA LEU A 42 18.95 5.52 -7.53
C LEU A 42 17.65 6.06 -8.11
N SER A 43 17.70 6.73 -9.27
CA SER A 43 16.52 7.29 -9.93
C SER A 43 15.49 6.23 -10.36
N HIS A 44 15.93 4.99 -10.62
CA HIS A 44 15.07 3.87 -10.97
C HIS A 44 14.55 3.10 -9.75
N LYS A 45 15.03 3.39 -8.53
CA LYS A 45 14.64 2.67 -7.32
C LYS A 45 13.43 3.30 -6.65
N ASP A 46 12.44 2.47 -6.34
CA ASP A 46 11.32 2.83 -5.50
C ASP A 46 11.75 2.59 -4.04
N ARG A 47 11.78 3.67 -3.26
CA ARG A 47 12.21 3.66 -1.86
C ARG A 47 11.04 3.74 -0.88
N HIS A 48 9.83 3.98 -1.36
CA HIS A 48 8.69 4.37 -0.53
C HIS A 48 7.61 3.29 -0.47
N ALA A 49 7.47 2.42 -1.48
CA ALA A 49 6.53 1.30 -1.41
C ALA A 49 6.81 0.39 -0.19
N ARG A 50 5.74 -0.10 0.45
CA ARG A 50 5.82 -0.98 1.63
C ARG A 50 4.93 -2.21 1.47
N TRP A 51 5.20 -3.21 2.29
CA TRP A 51 4.37 -4.41 2.41
C TRP A 51 3.24 -4.16 3.41
N THR A 52 2.06 -4.72 3.12
CA THR A 52 0.92 -4.80 4.03
C THR A 52 0.23 -6.16 3.89
N LEU A 53 -0.66 -6.47 4.82
CA LEU A 53 -1.51 -7.66 4.77
C LEU A 53 -2.96 -7.22 4.54
N LYS A 54 -3.56 -7.69 3.44
CA LYS A 54 -4.99 -7.56 3.20
C LYS A 54 -5.70 -8.75 3.82
N PHE A 55 -6.53 -8.49 4.82
CA PHE A 55 -7.35 -9.52 5.44
C PHE A 55 -8.70 -9.60 4.72
N THR A 56 -9.10 -10.80 4.34
CA THR A 56 -10.48 -11.09 3.94
C THR A 56 -11.07 -12.09 4.92
N LYS A 57 -12.30 -11.82 5.34
CA LYS A 57 -13.05 -12.73 6.19
C LYS A 57 -13.29 -14.05 5.47
N ALA A 58 -13.19 -15.14 6.22
CA ALA A 58 -13.59 -16.45 5.75
C ALA A 58 -15.03 -16.39 5.21
N LYS A 59 -15.24 -16.86 3.98
CA LYS A 59 -16.58 -16.97 3.38
C LYS A 59 -17.07 -18.39 3.51
N ARG A 60 -18.38 -18.55 3.74
CA ARG A 60 -19.05 -19.84 3.75
C ARG A 60 -18.84 -20.54 2.41
N GLN A 61 -18.39 -21.79 2.45
CA GLN A 61 -18.24 -22.64 1.28
C GLN A 61 -19.62 -23.10 0.78
N GLU A 62 -19.69 -23.61 -0.46
CA GLU A 62 -20.93 -24.07 -1.08
C GLU A 62 -21.59 -25.22 -0.29
N ASP A 63 -20.79 -26.03 0.40
CA ASP A 63 -21.24 -27.10 1.31
C ASP A 63 -21.79 -26.59 2.66
N GLY A 64 -21.84 -25.27 2.85
CA GLY A 64 -22.34 -24.65 4.07
C GLY A 64 -21.33 -24.63 5.22
N THR A 65 -20.09 -25.08 5.05
CA THR A 65 -19.03 -24.99 6.06
C THR A 65 -18.39 -23.60 6.07
N LEU A 66 -17.97 -23.13 7.25
CA LEU A 66 -17.15 -21.93 7.38
C LEU A 66 -15.68 -22.36 7.46
N PRO A 67 -14.80 -21.82 6.60
CA PRO A 67 -13.37 -22.00 6.77
C PRO A 67 -12.96 -21.50 8.15
N ALA A 68 -12.06 -22.24 8.82
CA ALA A 68 -11.65 -21.95 10.18
C ALA A 68 -10.85 -20.64 10.34
N THR A 69 -10.36 -20.05 9.24
CA THR A 69 -9.41 -18.94 9.30
C THR A 69 -9.64 -17.90 8.21
N ASP A 70 -9.51 -16.63 8.60
CA ASP A 70 -9.43 -15.50 7.68
C ASP A 70 -8.22 -15.64 6.75
N LEU A 71 -8.33 -15.15 5.52
CA LEU A 71 -7.22 -15.18 4.56
C LEU A 71 -6.45 -13.85 4.63
N ALA A 72 -5.16 -13.94 4.91
CA ALA A 72 -4.22 -12.83 4.85
C ALA A 72 -3.44 -12.87 3.53
N ILE A 73 -3.64 -11.88 2.66
CA ILE A 73 -2.99 -11.77 1.36
C ILE A 73 -1.90 -10.69 1.46
N PRO A 74 -0.62 -11.01 1.26
CA PRO A 74 0.44 -10.01 1.26
C PRO A 74 0.34 -9.11 0.03
N PHE A 75 0.46 -7.81 0.23
CA PHE A 75 0.38 -6.80 -0.80
C PHE A 75 1.58 -5.85 -0.71
N PHE A 76 2.18 -5.51 -1.85
CA PHE A 76 3.31 -4.59 -1.91
C PHE A 76 2.96 -3.39 -2.78
N GLY A 77 3.09 -2.18 -2.23
CA GLY A 77 2.90 -0.96 -2.99
C GLY A 77 2.51 0.24 -2.15
N TYR A 78 1.49 0.95 -2.63
CA TYR A 78 0.98 2.20 -2.09
C TYR A 78 -0.50 2.08 -1.71
N LYS A 79 -1.00 3.13 -1.07
CA LYS A 79 -2.41 3.33 -0.79
C LYS A 79 -2.83 4.71 -1.27
N SER A 80 -3.91 4.76 -2.04
CA SER A 80 -4.52 5.99 -2.53
C SER A 80 -5.74 6.30 -1.67
N HIS A 81 -5.68 7.44 -0.98
CA HIS A 81 -6.76 7.96 -0.15
C HIS A 81 -7.47 9.04 -0.95
N VAL A 82 -8.77 8.89 -1.16
CA VAL A 82 -9.57 9.85 -1.92
C VAL A 82 -10.83 10.21 -1.14
N SER A 83 -11.11 11.51 -1.05
CA SER A 83 -12.35 12.04 -0.50
C SER A 83 -13.13 12.75 -1.60
N ILE A 84 -14.38 12.33 -1.80
CA ILE A 84 -15.28 12.94 -2.78
C ILE A 84 -16.55 13.48 -2.13
N ASP A 85 -17.10 14.55 -2.71
CA ASP A 85 -18.47 14.98 -2.40
C ASP A 85 -19.48 13.92 -2.85
N ARG A 86 -20.41 13.53 -1.97
CA ARG A 86 -21.40 12.50 -2.29
C ARG A 86 -22.40 12.93 -3.37
N LYS A 87 -22.76 14.21 -3.46
CA LYS A 87 -23.83 14.72 -4.34
C LYS A 87 -23.32 15.00 -5.75
N PHE A 88 -22.18 15.66 -5.86
CA PHE A 88 -21.61 16.17 -7.11
C PHE A 88 -20.36 15.40 -7.56
N ARG A 89 -19.87 14.44 -6.75
CA ARG A 89 -18.72 13.58 -7.06
C ARG A 89 -17.39 14.32 -7.27
N LEU A 90 -17.31 15.58 -6.83
CA LEU A 90 -16.07 16.37 -6.87
C LEU A 90 -15.04 15.78 -5.90
N ILE A 91 -13.80 15.59 -6.37
CA ILE A 91 -12.67 15.24 -5.51
C ILE A 91 -12.35 16.45 -4.63
N ARG A 92 -12.43 16.25 -3.32
CA ARG A 92 -12.16 17.28 -2.31
C ARG A 92 -10.74 17.20 -1.77
N LYS A 93 -10.25 15.98 -1.54
CA LYS A 93 -8.88 15.69 -1.09
C LYS A 93 -8.41 14.39 -1.71
N TRP A 94 -7.10 14.31 -1.91
CA TRP A 94 -6.44 13.07 -2.27
C TRP A 94 -5.07 13.04 -1.57
N LYS A 95 -4.60 11.84 -1.24
CA LYS A 95 -3.27 11.61 -0.67
C LYS A 95 -2.79 10.22 -1.06
N THR A 96 -1.50 10.10 -1.35
CA THR A 96 -0.86 8.81 -1.55
C THR A 96 0.09 8.55 -0.39
N THR A 97 -0.01 7.37 0.20
CA THR A 97 0.93 6.86 1.21
C THR A 97 1.47 5.52 0.78
N ASP A 98 2.46 4.99 1.48
CA ASP A 98 2.81 3.59 1.33
C ASP A 98 1.64 2.68 1.77
N ALA A 99 1.65 1.42 1.32
CA ALA A 99 0.56 0.48 1.57
C ALA A 99 0.35 0.11 3.05
N ALA A 100 1.36 0.31 3.90
CA ALA A 100 1.29 -0.04 5.32
C ALA A 100 0.64 1.06 6.18
N ALA A 101 0.44 2.26 5.64
CA ALA A 101 -0.23 3.35 6.34
C ALA A 101 -1.70 3.01 6.68
N SER A 102 -2.23 3.63 7.74
CA SER A 102 -3.64 3.51 8.13
C SER A 102 -4.58 4.11 7.07
N ASP A 103 -5.80 3.58 6.95
CA ASP A 103 -6.80 4.01 5.95
C ASP A 103 -7.26 5.48 6.13
N GLY A 104 -7.08 6.05 7.32
CA GLY A 104 -7.46 7.43 7.64
C GLY A 104 -6.41 8.51 7.33
N ALA A 105 -5.37 8.18 6.54
CA ALA A 105 -4.24 9.07 6.29
C ALA A 105 -4.56 10.34 5.49
#